data_AF-A0A7C7NDQ1-F1
#
_entry.id   AF-A0A7C7NDQ1-F1
#
_cell.length_a   1.000
_cell.length_b   1.000
_cell.length_c   1.000
_cell.angle_alpha   90.00
_cell.angle_beta   90.00
_cell.angle_gamma   90.00
#
_symmetry.space_group_name_H-M   'P 1'
#
loop_
_entity.id
_entity.type
_entity.pdbx_description
1 polymer ?
#
loop_
_entity_poly.entity_id
_entity_poly.type
_entity_poly.pdbx_seq_one_letter_code
_entity_poly.pdbx_strand_id
1 'polypeptide(L)' 'FLDNEADPYLINKQLDQLISTAQHKGSAIGVGHARPMTLQVLQKRIPELEKAGFQFKFVSSLYK' A
#
# COMPACT_ATOMS: atom_id res chain seq x y z
N PHE A 1 4.38 2.91 -8.01
CA PHE A 1 4.11 1.48 -8.18
C PHE A 1 4.70 0.71 -7.02
N LEU A 2 4.02 -0.34 -6.56
CA LEU A 2 4.42 -1.14 -5.40
C LEU A 2 5.33 -2.32 -5.79
N ASP A 3 5.22 -2.86 -7.00
CA ASP A 3 5.80 -4.15 -7.35
C ASP A 3 6.48 -4.17 -8.73
N ASN A 4 7.20 -3.09 -9.04
CA ASN A 4 8.05 -3.02 -10.23
C ASN A 4 9.03 -4.21 -10.30
N GLU A 5 9.51 -4.65 -9.14
CA GLU A 5 10.35 -5.83 -8.96
C GLU A 5 9.62 -6.81 -8.04
N ALA A 6 9.65 -8.10 -8.38
CA ALA A 6 8.98 -9.16 -7.62
C ALA A 6 9.78 -9.58 -6.38
N ASP A 7 10.26 -8.60 -5.63
CA ASP A 7 11.09 -8.76 -4.45
C ASP A 7 10.32 -8.23 -3.22
N PRO A 8 10.11 -9.05 -2.18
CA PRO A 8 9.31 -8.64 -1.03
C PRO A 8 9.95 -7.50 -0.23
N TYR A 9 11.27 -7.36 -0.21
CA TYR A 9 11.92 -6.22 0.44
C TYR A 9 11.64 -4.91 -0.34
N LEU A 10 11.74 -4.95 -1.67
CA LEU A 10 11.42 -3.78 -2.50
C LEU A 10 9.94 -3.40 -2.43
N ILE A 11 9.03 -4.39 -2.41
CA ILE A 11 7.59 -4.13 -2.25
C ILE A 11 7.29 -3.48 -0.89
N ASN A 12 7.91 -3.96 0.19
CA ASN A 12 7.79 -3.33 1.51
C ASN A 12 8.30 -1.88 1.50
N LYS A 13 9.47 -1.63 0.91
CA LYS A 13 10.03 -0.29 0.78
C LYS A 13 9.11 0.67 0.02
N GLN A 14 8.50 0.21 -1.07
CA GLN A 14 7.54 1.01 -1.83
C GLN A 14 6.24 1.26 -1.05
N LEU A 15 5.78 0.28 -0.29
CA LEU A 15 4.65 0.45 0.62
C LEU A 15 4.96 1.48 1.72
N ASP A 16 6.15 1.46 2.31
CA ASP A 16 6.59 2.43 3.32
C ASP A 16 6.61 3.86 2.78
N GLN A 17 7.04 4.04 1.53
CA GLN A 17 6.98 5.34 0.84
C GLN A 17 5.53 5.81 0.62
N LEU A 18 4.63 4.90 0.25
CA LEU A 18 3.21 5.20 0.10
C LEU A 18 2.58 5.64 1.43
N ILE A 19 2.90 4.93 2.51
CA ILE A 19 2.44 5.22 3.88
C ILE A 19 2.94 6.61 4.31
N SER A 20 4.24 6.88 4.16
CA SER A 20 4.80 8.20 4.47
C SER A 20 4.10 9.31 3.69
N THR A 21 3.83 9.09 2.39
CA THR A 21 3.08 10.04 1.58
C THR A 21 1.66 10.26 2.11
N ALA A 22 0.95 9.21 2.48
CA ALA A 22 -0.39 9.30 3.06
C ALA A 22 -0.40 10.03 4.41
N GLN A 23 0.63 9.83 5.26
CA GLN A 23 0.78 10.56 6.52
C GLN A 23 0.97 12.06 6.29
N HIS A 24 1.80 12.44 5.32
CA HIS A 24 2.08 13.86 5.05
C HIS A 24 0.96 14.57 4.29
N LYS A 25 0.25 13.88 3.40
CA LYS A 25 -0.77 14.47 2.50
C LYS A 25 -2.21 14.14 2.87
N GLY A 26 -2.43 13.35 3.92
CA GLY A 26 -3.73 12.85 4.34
C GLY A 26 -4.25 11.66 3.54
N SER A 27 -3.79 11.46 2.29
CA SER A 27 -4.08 10.25 1.50
C SER A 27 -3.01 10.01 0.43
N ALA A 28 -2.93 8.78 -0.07
CA ALA A 28 -2.10 8.41 -1.21
C ALA A 28 -2.70 7.21 -1.95
N ILE A 29 -2.41 7.09 -3.25
CA ILE A 29 -2.83 5.96 -4.08
C ILE A 29 -1.60 5.15 -4.48
N GLY A 30 -1.59 3.88 -4.10
CA GLY A 30 -0.61 2.89 -4.56
C GLY A 30 -1.20 2.04 -5.68
N VAL A 31 -0.40 1.78 -6.72
CA VAL A 31 -0.75 0.85 -7.80
C VAL A 31 0.24 -0.32 -7.78
N GLY A 32 -0.27 -1.53 -7.85
CA GLY A 32 0.51 -2.75 -7.98
C GLY A 32 -0.30 -3.83 -8.69
N HIS A 33 0.37 -4.93 -9.04
CA HIS A 33 -0.25 -6.08 -9.68
C HIS A 33 -0.66 -7.12 -8.63
N ALA A 34 -1.67 -7.92 -8.94
CA ALA A 34 -2.11 -9.03 -8.08
C ALA A 34 -1.18 -10.26 -8.19
N ARG A 35 0.14 -10.04 -8.10
CA ARG A 35 1.15 -11.10 -8.11
C ARG A 35 1.21 -11.77 -6.73
N PRO A 36 1.56 -13.06 -6.63
CA PRO A 36 1.63 -13.76 -5.35
C PRO A 36 2.49 -13.05 -4.31
N MET A 37 3.66 -12.54 -4.70
CA MET A 37 4.56 -11.83 -3.79
C MET A 37 3.96 -10.53 -3.26
N THR A 38 3.34 -9.73 -4.14
CA THR A 38 2.66 -8.49 -3.78
C THR A 38 1.53 -8.76 -2.81
N LEU A 39 0.69 -9.76 -3.10
CA LEU A 39 -0.41 -10.15 -2.22
C LEU A 39 0.08 -10.64 -0.86
N GLN A 40 1.16 -11.42 -0.81
CA GLN A 40 1.75 -11.89 0.46
C GLN A 40 2.26 -10.74 1.34
N VAL A 41 2.93 -9.74 0.75
CA VAL A 41 3.37 -8.55 1.50
C VAL A 41 2.17 -7.75 2.00
N LEU A 42 1.20 -7.47 1.12
CA LEU A 42 0.01 -6.71 1.49
C LEU A 42 -0.81 -7.42 2.58
N GLN A 43 -1.00 -8.74 2.49
CA GLN A 43 -1.74 -9.52 3.49
C GLN A 43 -1.11 -9.44 4.89
N LYS A 44 0.21 -9.33 4.98
CA LYS A 44 0.93 -9.15 6.25
C LYS A 44 0.83 -7.72 6.77
N ARG A 45 1.05 -6.74 5.89
CA ARG A 45 1.19 -5.32 6.26
C ARG A 45 -0.15 -4.62 6.50
N ILE A 46 -1.21 -4.95 5.76
CA ILE A 46 -2.51 -4.27 5.87
C ILE A 46 -3.06 -4.30 7.31
N PRO A 47 -3.12 -5.46 8.02
CA PRO A 47 -3.61 -5.49 9.39
C PRO A 47 -2.79 -4.65 10.38
N GLU A 48 -1.48 -4.55 10.17
CA GLU A 48 -0.60 -3.70 10.98
C GLU A 48 -0.91 -2.22 10.77
N LEU A 49 -1.16 -1.83 9.52
CA LEU A 49 -1.48 -0.45 9.14
C LEU A 49 -2.88 -0.04 9.61
N GLU A 50 -3.86 -0.93 9.53
CA GLU A 50 -5.19 -0.69 10.09
C GLU A 50 -5.12 -0.46 11.61
N LYS A 51 -4.33 -1.26 12.34
CA LYS A 51 -4.06 -1.03 13.78
C LYS A 51 -3.35 0.30 14.04
N ALA A 52 -2.51 0.75 13.12
CA ALA A 52 -1.85 2.06 13.18
C ALA A 52 -2.76 3.23 12.75
N GLY A 53 -4.03 2.98 12.42
CA GLY A 53 -5.03 3.99 12.11
C GLY A 53 -5.18 4.34 10.62
N PHE A 54 -4.52 3.60 9.71
CA PHE A 54 -4.74 3.78 8.28
C PHE A 54 -6.05 3.14 7.84
N GLN A 55 -6.68 3.76 6.83
CA GLN A 55 -7.88 3.23 6.20
C GLN A 55 -7.62 2.96 4.72
N PHE A 56 -7.94 1.74 4.27
CA PHE A 56 -7.93 1.39 2.85
C PHE A 56 -9.33 1.62 2.27
N LYS A 57 -9.42 2.42 1.21
CA LYS A 57 -10.69 2.72 0.52
C LYS A 57 -10.57 2.44 -0.96
N PHE A 58 -11.71 2.18 -1.60
CA PHE A 58 -11.76 2.09 -3.06
C PHE A 58 -11.42 3.44 -3.68
N VAL A 59 -10.65 3.43 -4.77
CA VAL A 59 -10.28 4.65 -5.50
C VAL A 59 -11.52 5.41 -5.98
N SER A 60 -12.62 4.72 -6.28
CA SER A 60 -13.91 5.33 -6.62
C SER A 60 -14.46 6.26 -5.52
N SER A 61 -14.05 6.11 -4.26
CA SER A 61 -14.45 7.00 -3.17
C SER A 61 -13.79 8.39 -3.22
N LEU A 62 -12.79 8.59 -4.08
CA LEU A 62 -12.08 9.86 -4.21
C LEU A 62 -12.79 10.86 -5.14
N TYR A 63 -13.81 10.43 -5.88
CA TYR A 63 -14.59 11.28 -6.77
C TYR A 63 -16.10 11.12 -6.47
N LYS A 64 -16.85 12.21 -6.53
CA LYS A 64 -18.32 12.24 -6.55
C LYS A 64 -18.79 12.77 -7.90
#